data_AF-A0A537EFR4-F1
#
_entry.id   AF-A0A537EFR4-F1
#
_cell.length_a   1.000
_cell.length_b   1.000
_cell.length_c   1.000
_cell.angle_alpha   90.00
_cell.angle_beta   90.00
_cell.angle_gamma   90.00
#
_symmetry.space_group_name_H-M   'P 1'
#
loop_
_entity.id
_entity.type
_entity.pdbx_description
1 polymer ?
#
loop_
_entity_poly.entity_id
_entity_poly.type
_entity_poly.pdbx_seq_one_letter_code
_entity_poly.pdbx_strand_id
1 'polypeptide(L)'
;MGARFKVLVLGLCLVFGILIASFAVSTDHDRRSYPAIQATPPGQASFDYIVVIVMNNASAKQVYGSSAAPYLNSLANTYGYATAYSDVEAAVSDPNYLALTSGSTFGLTTDCYPTECPVSATNIVDRIEGAGLTWKAWAEDYPV
;
A
#
# COMPACT_ATOMS: atom_id res chain seq x y z
N MET A 1 -51.53 15.85 -18.57
CA MET A 1 -50.28 15.89 -17.78
C MET A 1 -50.38 14.85 -16.68
N GLY A 2 -49.60 13.76 -16.64
CA GLY A 2 -49.74 12.80 -15.54
C GLY A 2 -48.96 11.49 -15.62
N ALA A 3 -48.72 10.94 -16.81
CA ALA A 3 -47.98 9.68 -16.97
C ALA A 3 -46.49 9.89 -17.28
N ARG A 4 -46.17 10.82 -18.21
CA ARG A 4 -44.80 11.08 -18.67
C ARG A 4 -43.88 11.70 -17.61
N PHE A 5 -44.43 12.49 -16.68
CA PHE A 5 -43.67 13.10 -15.58
C PHE A 5 -43.35 12.09 -14.46
N LYS A 6 -44.23 11.12 -14.21
CA LYS A 6 -44.02 10.06 -13.20
C LYS A 6 -42.92 9.07 -13.62
N VAL A 7 -42.84 8.73 -14.91
CA VAL A 7 -41.78 7.85 -15.46
C VAL A 7 -40.40 8.52 -15.36
N LEU A 8 -40.33 9.84 -15.59
CA LEU A 8 -39.08 10.59 -15.50
C LEU A 8 -38.52 10.65 -14.06
N VAL A 9 -39.41 10.82 -13.07
CA VAL A 9 -39.03 10.88 -11.64
C VAL A 9 -38.62 9.50 -11.09
N LEU A 10 -39.30 8.42 -11.48
CA LEU A 10 -38.91 7.04 -11.11
C LEU A 10 -37.58 6.62 -11.75
N GLY A 11 -37.33 7.01 -13.01
CA GLY A 11 -36.06 6.74 -13.69
C GLY A 11 -34.86 7.46 -13.06
N LEU A 12 -35.04 8.71 -12.63
CA LEU A 12 -33.96 9.49 -11.99
C LEU A 12 -33.58 8.93 -10.59
N CYS A 13 -34.57 8.48 -9.81
CA CYS A 13 -34.32 7.88 -8.48
C CYS A 13 -33.63 6.51 -8.55
N LEU A 14 -33.92 5.69 -9.57
CA LEU A 14 -33.25 4.40 -9.79
C LEU A 14 -31.80 4.59 -10.28
N VAL A 15 -31.54 5.59 -11.12
CA VAL A 15 -30.16 5.89 -11.58
C VAL A 15 -29.32 6.49 -10.46
N PHE A 16 -29.89 7.36 -9.60
CA PHE A 16 -29.19 7.86 -8.41
C PHE A 16 -29.01 6.79 -7.32
N GLY A 17 -29.97 5.87 -7.16
CA GLY A 17 -29.87 4.75 -6.22
C GLY A 17 -28.80 3.72 -6.60
N ILE A 18 -28.54 3.53 -7.90
CA ILE A 18 -27.50 2.62 -8.39
C ILE A 18 -26.10 3.29 -8.40
N LEU A 19 -26.02 4.61 -8.55
CA LEU A 19 -24.75 5.36 -8.48
C LEU A 19 -24.19 5.55 -7.05
N ILE A 20 -24.98 5.34 -6.00
CA ILE A 20 -24.49 5.40 -4.60
C ILE A 20 -24.01 4.03 -4.11
N ALA A 21 -24.33 2.93 -4.79
CA ALA A 21 -23.99 1.57 -4.34
C ALA A 21 -22.63 1.04 -4.82
N SER A 22 -21.86 1.81 -5.60
CA SER A 22 -20.56 1.36 -6.16
C SER A 22 -19.31 2.01 -5.54
N PHE A 23 -19.47 2.80 -4.47
CA PHE A 23 -18.32 3.28 -3.65
C PHE A 23 -18.23 2.57 -2.30
N ALA A 24 -18.78 1.36 -2.18
CA ALA A 24 -18.18 0.41 -1.26
C ALA A 24 -16.91 -0.12 -1.93
N VAL A 25 -15.85 0.70 -1.94
CA VAL A 25 -14.50 0.12 -1.84
C VAL A 25 -14.60 -0.80 -0.64
N SER A 26 -14.64 -2.09 -0.91
CA SER A 26 -14.44 -3.08 0.12
C SER A 26 -12.99 -2.91 0.52
N THR A 27 -12.72 -1.97 1.43
CA THR A 27 -11.64 -2.18 2.37
C THR A 27 -12.06 -3.44 3.10
N ASP A 28 -11.71 -4.62 2.55
CA ASP A 28 -11.66 -5.86 3.30
C ASP A 28 -10.51 -5.69 4.29
N HIS A 29 -10.69 -4.74 5.22
CA HIS A 29 -9.91 -4.65 6.43
C HIS A 29 -10.23 -5.95 7.13
N ASP A 30 -9.24 -6.83 7.10
CA ASP A 30 -9.29 -8.11 7.78
C ASP A 30 -9.75 -7.86 9.23
N ARG A 31 -11.02 -8.19 9.52
CA ARG A 31 -11.65 -7.97 10.82
C ARG A 31 -11.11 -8.90 11.91
N ARG A 32 -10.01 -9.60 11.63
CA ARG A 32 -9.28 -10.36 12.64
C ARG A 32 -8.75 -9.39 13.69
N SER A 33 -9.19 -9.59 14.92
CA SER A 33 -8.58 -8.95 16.09
C SER A 33 -7.18 -9.51 16.25
N TYR A 34 -6.18 -8.72 15.86
CA TYR A 34 -4.79 -9.05 16.09
C TYR A 34 -4.36 -8.51 17.46
N PRO A 35 -3.68 -9.31 18.30
CA PRO A 35 -3.14 -8.79 19.54
C PRO A 35 -2.15 -7.66 19.22
N ALA A 36 -2.31 -6.51 19.87
CA ALA A 36 -1.32 -5.44 19.79
C ALA A 36 -0.04 -5.93 20.46
N ILE A 37 0.94 -6.33 19.66
CA ILE A 37 2.28 -6.66 20.18
C ILE A 37 2.98 -5.33 20.41
N GLN A 38 3.08 -4.91 21.67
CA GLN A 38 4.01 -3.87 22.05
C GLN A 38 5.40 -4.50 22.13
N ALA A 39 6.18 -4.35 21.06
CA ALA A 39 7.60 -4.66 21.12
C ALA A 39 8.25 -3.73 22.14
N THR A 40 8.86 -4.30 23.17
CA THR A 40 9.77 -3.54 24.04
C THR A 40 10.91 -3.04 23.17
N PRO A 41 11.13 -1.73 23.02
CA PRO A 41 12.25 -1.23 22.25
C PRO A 41 13.53 -1.82 22.86
N PRO A 42 14.40 -2.49 22.08
CA PRO A 42 15.71 -2.85 22.59
C PRO A 42 16.35 -1.55 23.10
N GLY A 43 16.82 -1.55 24.35
CA GLY A 43 17.22 -0.33 25.04
C GLY A 43 18.20 0.48 24.19
N GLN A 44 17.74 1.60 23.62
CA GLN A 44 18.45 2.59 22.80
C GLN A 44 19.72 2.07 22.10
N ALA A 45 19.65 0.90 21.48
CA ALA A 45 20.75 0.37 20.69
C ALA A 45 20.54 0.92 19.29
N SER A 46 21.51 1.69 18.80
CA SER A 46 21.57 2.09 17.39
C SER A 46 21.54 0.82 16.53
N PHE A 47 20.78 0.83 15.44
CA PHE A 47 20.85 -0.23 14.43
C PHE A 47 21.96 0.12 13.43
N ASP A 48 22.71 -0.89 12.97
CA ASP A 48 23.70 -0.71 11.91
C ASP A 48 23.04 -0.70 10.51
N TYR A 49 21.91 -1.40 10.37
CA TYR A 49 21.20 -1.59 9.10
C TYR A 49 19.69 -1.53 9.27
N ILE A 50 19.01 -0.93 8.29
CA ILE A 50 17.58 -1.11 8.04
C ILE A 50 17.44 -1.94 6.77
N VAL A 51 16.69 -3.03 6.85
CA VAL A 51 16.35 -3.86 5.69
C VAL A 51 14.85 -3.79 5.48
N VAL A 52 14.44 -3.29 4.31
CA VAL A 52 13.03 -3.25 3.89
C VAL A 52 12.84 -4.28 2.79
N ILE A 53 11.95 -5.23 3.01
CA ILE A 53 11.58 -6.25 2.03
C ILE A 53 10.17 -5.95 1.55
N VAL A 54 10.01 -5.68 0.25
CA VAL A 54 8.71 -5.43 -0.37
C VAL A 54 8.33 -6.65 -1.20
N MET A 55 7.19 -7.25 -0.87
CA MET A 55 6.63 -8.38 -1.61
C MET A 55 5.71 -7.86 -2.71
N ASN A 56 5.89 -8.34 -3.94
CA ASN A 56 5.03 -7.94 -5.05
C ASN A 56 3.70 -8.71 -5.02
N ASN A 57 2.58 -8.02 -5.31
CA ASN A 57 1.25 -8.61 -5.53
C ASN A 57 0.75 -9.58 -4.43
N ALA A 58 1.19 -9.39 -3.18
CA ALA A 58 0.83 -10.24 -2.05
C ALA A 58 0.05 -9.44 -1.00
N SER A 59 -1.24 -9.75 -0.82
CA SER A 59 -2.04 -9.14 0.23
C SER A 59 -1.72 -9.73 1.60
N ALA A 60 -1.90 -8.92 2.64
CA ALA A 60 -1.85 -9.35 4.04
C ALA A 60 -2.68 -10.63 4.30
N LYS A 61 -3.88 -10.72 3.74
CA LYS A 61 -4.80 -11.87 3.90
C LYS A 61 -4.27 -13.17 3.28
N GLN A 62 -3.43 -13.07 2.23
CA GLN A 62 -2.78 -14.22 1.60
C GLN A 62 -1.54 -14.69 2.37
N VAL A 63 -0.87 -13.79 3.09
CA VAL A 63 0.41 -14.07 3.75
C VAL A 63 0.23 -14.37 5.24
N TYR A 64 -0.50 -13.53 5.97
CA TYR A 64 -0.66 -13.67 7.42
C TYR A 64 -1.60 -14.82 7.81
N GLY A 65 -1.11 -15.73 8.64
CA GLY A 65 -1.71 -17.01 8.99
C GLY A 65 -1.44 -18.14 7.99
N SER A 66 -0.80 -17.87 6.85
CA SER A 66 -0.52 -18.88 5.83
C SER A 66 0.68 -19.76 6.18
N SER A 67 0.52 -21.08 6.09
CA SER A 67 1.61 -22.04 6.25
C SER A 67 2.66 -21.99 5.12
N ALA A 68 2.34 -21.31 4.00
CA ALA A 68 3.27 -21.06 2.91
C ALA A 68 4.28 -19.93 3.22
N ALA A 69 4.05 -19.12 4.25
CA ALA A 69 4.93 -18.01 4.64
C ALA A 69 5.35 -18.09 6.13
N PRO A 70 5.89 -19.22 6.60
CA PRO A 70 6.11 -19.46 8.03
C PRO A 70 7.09 -18.46 8.65
N TYR A 71 8.11 -18.05 7.90
CA TYR A 71 9.11 -17.08 8.37
C TYR A 71 8.53 -15.68 8.60
N LEU A 72 7.81 -15.13 7.61
CA LEU A 72 7.16 -13.82 7.74
C LEU A 72 6.14 -13.80 8.88
N ASN A 73 5.38 -14.89 9.03
CA ASN A 73 4.44 -15.05 10.14
C ASN A 73 5.14 -15.08 11.50
N SER A 74 6.32 -15.70 11.59
CA SER A 74 7.10 -15.70 12.84
C SER A 74 7.57 -14.29 13.22
N LEU A 75 8.01 -13.49 12.25
CA LEU A 75 8.45 -12.12 12.47
C LEU A 75 7.28 -11.24 12.94
N ALA A 76 6.14 -11.31 12.23
CA ALA A 76 4.96 -10.52 12.54
C ALA A 76 4.41 -10.83 13.95
N ASN A 77 4.41 -12.12 14.35
CA ASN A 77 4.00 -12.55 15.70
C ASN A 77 5.03 -12.25 16.79
N THR A 78 6.27 -11.90 16.45
CA THR A 78 7.33 -11.62 17.44
C THR A 78 7.53 -10.12 17.64
N TYR A 79 7.54 -9.36 16.54
CA TYR A 79 7.97 -7.96 16.54
C TYR A 79 6.84 -6.98 16.26
N GLY A 80 5.72 -7.44 15.72
CA GLY A 80 4.56 -6.61 15.44
C GLY A 80 4.03 -6.75 14.01
N TYR A 81 2.76 -6.42 13.86
CA TYR A 81 2.02 -6.51 12.62
C TYR A 81 1.15 -5.26 12.43
N ALA A 82 1.35 -4.55 11.32
CA ALA A 82 0.62 -3.33 11.01
C ALA A 82 -0.75 -3.64 10.42
N THR A 83 -1.80 -3.62 11.26
CA THR A 83 -3.17 -4.02 10.89
C THR A 83 -3.93 -2.99 10.05
N ALA A 84 -3.43 -1.75 10.01
CA ALA A 84 -4.01 -0.64 9.27
C ALA A 84 -3.09 -0.14 8.15
N TYR A 85 -2.21 -1.01 7.63
CA TYR A 85 -1.43 -0.71 6.44
C TYR A 85 -2.29 -0.92 5.19
N SER A 86 -2.31 0.06 4.30
CA SER A 86 -2.94 -0.01 2.98
C SER A 86 -1.99 0.54 1.93
N ASP A 87 -2.26 0.21 0.66
CA ASP A 87 -1.67 0.91 -0.46
C ASP A 87 -2.13 2.38 -0.49
N VAL A 88 -1.40 3.20 -1.25
CA VAL A 88 -1.68 4.62 -1.47
C VAL A 88 -2.41 4.82 -2.80
N GLU A 89 -2.16 3.93 -3.78
CA GLU A 89 -2.85 3.91 -5.06
C GLU A 89 -3.30 2.49 -5.41
N ALA A 90 -4.59 2.33 -5.68
CA ALA A 90 -5.35 1.07 -5.65
C ALA A 90 -4.71 -0.09 -6.43
N ALA A 91 -3.81 -0.83 -5.79
CA ALA A 91 -2.99 -1.91 -6.33
C ALA A 91 -2.14 -1.55 -7.57
N VAL A 92 -1.80 -0.27 -7.77
CA VAL A 92 -0.91 0.18 -8.86
C VAL A 92 0.52 0.27 -8.32
N SER A 93 1.50 -0.31 -9.01
CA SER A 93 2.83 -0.54 -8.43
C SER A 93 3.66 0.73 -8.29
N ASP A 94 3.92 1.45 -9.39
CA ASP A 94 4.83 2.59 -9.41
C ASP A 94 4.44 3.72 -8.44
N PRO A 95 3.16 4.15 -8.36
CA PRO A 95 2.75 5.16 -7.41
C PRO A 95 2.95 4.72 -5.94
N ASN A 96 2.78 3.43 -5.64
CA ASN A 96 3.02 2.89 -4.30
C ASN A 96 4.51 2.89 -3.94
N TYR A 97 5.40 2.54 -4.88
CA TYR A 97 6.86 2.65 -4.66
C TYR A 97 7.32 4.11 -4.51
N LEU A 98 6.74 5.03 -5.29
CA LEU A 98 6.99 6.48 -5.13
C LEU A 98 6.51 6.98 -3.76
N ALA A 99 5.32 6.57 -3.32
CA ALA A 99 4.82 6.92 -2.00
C ALA A 99 5.71 6.34 -0.88
N LEU A 100 6.18 5.09 -1.02
CA LEU A 100 7.07 4.45 -0.06
C LEU A 100 8.42 5.17 0.09
N THR A 101 9.00 5.60 -1.03
CA THR A 101 10.37 6.17 -1.04
C THR A 101 10.38 7.69 -0.90
N SER A 102 9.34 8.37 -1.37
CA SER A 102 9.28 9.82 -1.52
C SER A 102 8.14 10.47 -0.74
N GLY A 103 7.22 9.68 -0.17
CA GLY A 103 6.06 10.20 0.58
C GLY A 103 4.97 10.81 -0.28
N SER A 104 5.01 10.61 -1.61
CA SER A 104 4.04 11.16 -2.56
C SER A 104 3.92 10.25 -3.79
N THR A 105 2.72 10.15 -4.36
CA THR A 105 2.52 9.52 -5.67
C THR A 105 2.82 10.47 -6.83
N PHE A 106 3.05 11.75 -6.54
CA PHE A 106 3.20 12.83 -7.53
C PHE A 106 2.01 12.94 -8.51
N GLY A 107 0.84 12.45 -8.11
CA GLY A 107 -0.37 12.45 -8.93
C GLY A 107 -0.42 11.33 -9.98
N LEU A 108 0.55 10.41 -9.97
CA LEU A 108 0.47 9.21 -10.81
C LEU A 108 -0.60 8.25 -10.27
N THR A 109 -1.44 7.76 -11.18
CA THR A 109 -2.49 6.77 -10.90
C THR A 109 -2.34 5.50 -11.73
N THR A 110 -1.26 5.39 -12.51
CA THR A 110 -0.96 4.26 -13.40
C THR A 110 0.54 3.99 -13.39
N ASP A 111 0.92 2.74 -13.68
CA ASP A 111 2.31 2.38 -13.95
C ASP A 111 2.79 3.02 -15.26
N CYS A 112 4.07 3.37 -15.32
CA CYS A 112 4.71 3.98 -16.48
C CYS A 112 6.22 3.88 -16.39
N TYR A 113 6.88 3.82 -17.55
CA TYR A 113 8.33 3.84 -17.54
C TYR A 113 8.85 5.20 -17.06
N PRO A 114 9.97 5.27 -16.32
CA PRO A 114 10.55 6.55 -15.89
C PRO A 114 10.83 7.53 -17.03
N THR A 115 11.00 7.05 -18.26
CA THR A 115 11.14 7.87 -19.47
C THR A 115 9.84 8.54 -19.92
N GLU A 116 8.69 7.99 -19.55
CA GLU A 116 7.36 8.47 -19.89
C GLU A 116 6.79 9.39 -18.79
N CYS A 117 7.16 9.11 -17.54
CA CYS A 117 6.69 9.83 -16.35
C CYS A 117 7.84 10.17 -15.39
N PRO A 118 8.80 11.01 -15.81
CA PRO A 118 9.96 11.31 -14.98
C PRO A 118 9.54 12.06 -13.73
N VAL A 119 9.97 11.54 -12.57
CA VAL A 119 9.82 12.20 -11.27
C VAL A 119 11.19 12.71 -10.84
N SER A 120 11.29 14.02 -10.63
CA SER A 120 12.50 14.66 -10.09
C SER A 120 12.14 15.31 -8.76
N ALA A 121 12.33 14.56 -7.67
CA ALA A 121 12.03 15.00 -6.31
C ALA A 121 12.98 14.34 -5.32
N THR A 122 13.30 15.05 -4.24
CA THR A 122 14.11 14.50 -3.14
C THR A 122 13.35 13.41 -2.42
N ASN A 123 13.97 12.23 -2.28
CA ASN A 123 13.39 11.07 -1.63
C ASN A 123 14.25 10.62 -0.43
N ILE A 124 13.90 9.50 0.20
CA ILE A 124 14.64 8.96 1.36
C ILE A 124 16.08 8.54 1.01
N VAL A 125 16.32 8.04 -0.20
CA VAL A 125 17.64 7.62 -0.66
C VAL A 125 18.58 8.83 -0.76
N ASP A 126 18.12 9.93 -1.37
CA ASP A 126 18.91 11.17 -1.46
C ASP A 126 19.32 11.68 -0.06
N ARG A 127 18.42 11.53 0.93
CA ARG A 127 18.66 11.93 2.31
C ARG A 127 19.66 11.01 3.01
N ILE A 128 19.60 9.70 2.74
CA ILE A 128 20.56 8.71 3.25
C ILE A 128 21.96 9.03 2.70
N GLU A 129 22.08 9.19 1.39
CA GLU A 129 23.35 9.51 0.73
C GLU A 129 23.89 10.88 1.17
N GLY A 130 23.02 11.89 1.27
CA GLY A 130 23.38 13.23 1.75
C GLY A 130 23.87 13.27 3.20
N ALA A 131 23.51 12.27 4.02
CA ALA A 131 24.03 12.08 5.37
C ALA A 131 25.36 11.30 5.42
N GLY A 132 25.93 10.92 4.26
CA GLY A 132 27.15 10.12 4.17
C GLY A 132 26.95 8.64 4.48
N LEU A 133 25.69 8.16 4.45
CA LEU A 133 25.34 6.76 4.65
C LEU A 133 25.23 6.03 3.30
N THR A 134 25.32 4.70 3.34
CA THR A 134 25.22 3.86 2.15
C THR A 134 23.88 3.16 2.07
N TRP A 135 23.40 2.92 0.85
CA TRP A 135 22.23 2.10 0.58
C TRP A 135 22.49 1.12 -0.57
N LYS A 136 21.62 0.13 -0.69
CA LYS A 136 21.59 -0.80 -1.83
C LYS A 136 20.17 -1.32 -2.01
N ALA A 137 19.79 -1.56 -3.27
CA ALA A 137 18.57 -2.26 -3.63
C ALA A 137 18.91 -3.54 -4.42
N TRP A 138 18.04 -4.52 -4.25
CA TRP A 138 17.99 -5.74 -5.04
C TRP A 138 16.54 -5.94 -5.43
N ALA A 139 16.30 -6.24 -6.70
CA ALA A 139 14.98 -6.58 -7.21
C ALA A 139 15.08 -7.93 -7.91
N GLU A 140 14.07 -8.78 -7.69
CA GLU A 140 13.94 -10.05 -8.41
C GLU A 140 13.85 -9.77 -9.91
N ASP A 141 14.51 -10.61 -10.71
CA ASP A 141 14.57 -10.49 -12.17
C ASP A 141 15.11 -9.17 -12.72
N TYR A 142 15.74 -8.33 -11.87
CA TYR A 142 16.47 -7.16 -12.36
C TYR A 142 17.72 -7.63 -13.11
N PRO A 143 17.88 -7.29 -14.40
CA PRO A 143 19.05 -7.70 -15.15
C PRO A 143 20.30 -7.11 -14.49
N VAL A 144 21.25 -7.99 -14.17
CA VAL A 144 22.60 -7.63 -13.68
C VAL A 144 23.48 -7.11 -14.80
#